data_AF-A0A2T7D085-F1
#
_entry.id   AF-A0A2T7D085-F1
#
_cell.length_a   1.000
_cell.length_b   1.000
_cell.length_c   1.000
_cell.angle_alpha   90.00
_cell.angle_beta   90.00
_cell.angle_gamma   90.00
#
_symmetry.space_group_name_H-M   'P 1'
#
loop_
_entity.id
_entity.type
_entity.pdbx_description
1 polymer ?
#
loop_
_entity_poly.entity_id
_entity_poly.type
_entity_poly.pdbx_seq_one_letter_code
_entity_poly.pdbx_strand_id
1 'polypeptide(L)'
;MELMWGLNNQMPYLLPDEYSRVANKDCHPMCEGMKLVLNRYRFDVKPEIINRSIIEATGLVYECDFNVKKHAESLHYAGEHLKEISGIDFEDWDLLKTCNCSHDTGNLKKLFGDDYSTLVEDAPKYKDKGFRDVACYRVYEEMLWARKVRFKALRHLAALIRTAHEAYDTEQVMSHE
;
A
#
# COMPACT_ATOMS: atom_id res chain seq x y z
N MET A 1 -17.34 -7.80 -13.08
CA MET A 1 -17.43 -6.43 -13.65
C MET A 1 -16.13 -5.65 -13.50
N GLU A 2 -15.40 -5.79 -12.37
CA GLU A 2 -14.07 -5.17 -12.14
C GLU A 2 -13.02 -5.41 -13.23
N LEU A 3 -12.94 -6.63 -13.79
CA LEU A 3 -11.99 -6.95 -14.87
C LEU A 3 -12.26 -6.10 -16.12
N MET A 4 -13.53 -6.02 -16.54
CA MET A 4 -13.95 -5.21 -17.68
C MET A 4 -13.73 -3.72 -17.40
N TRP A 5 -13.96 -3.29 -16.16
CA TRP A 5 -13.66 -1.93 -15.73
C TRP A 5 -12.17 -1.58 -15.84
N GLY A 6 -11.30 -2.47 -15.37
CA GLY A 6 -9.85 -2.32 -15.49
C GLY A 6 -9.41 -2.26 -16.95
N LEU A 7 -9.92 -3.16 -17.79
CA LEU A 7 -9.65 -3.18 -19.23
C LEU A 7 -10.10 -1.88 -19.91
N ASN A 8 -11.28 -1.35 -19.57
CA ASN A 8 -11.78 -0.08 -20.13
C ASN A 8 -10.88 1.11 -19.77
N ASN A 9 -10.39 1.18 -18.52
CA ASN A 9 -9.47 2.24 -18.11
C ASN A 9 -8.07 2.11 -18.72
N GLN A 10 -7.65 0.86 -19.02
CA GLN A 10 -6.36 0.58 -19.63
C GLN A 10 -6.39 0.64 -21.17
N MET A 11 -7.57 0.57 -21.81
CA MET A 11 -7.71 0.60 -23.27
C MET A 11 -6.93 1.70 -23.98
N PRO A 12 -6.89 2.96 -23.48
CA PRO A 12 -6.09 4.02 -24.10
C PRO A 12 -4.57 3.74 -24.14
N TYR A 13 -4.06 2.84 -23.30
CA TYR A 13 -2.66 2.41 -23.31
C TYR A 13 -2.43 1.12 -24.11
N LEU A 14 -3.49 0.35 -24.36
CA LEU A 14 -3.44 -0.96 -25.02
C LEU A 14 -3.75 -0.87 -26.52
N LEU A 15 -4.38 0.23 -26.98
CA LEU A 15 -4.80 0.41 -28.36
C LEU A 15 -4.12 1.62 -29.01
N PRO A 16 -3.88 1.61 -30.33
CA PRO A 16 -3.40 2.78 -31.07
C PRO A 16 -4.34 3.98 -30.91
N ASP A 17 -3.79 5.20 -31.00
CA ASP A 17 -4.48 6.47 -30.75
C ASP A 17 -5.82 6.62 -31.50
N GLU A 18 -5.93 6.01 -32.68
CA GLU A 18 -7.12 5.98 -33.54
C GLU A 18 -8.37 5.38 -32.86
N TYR A 19 -8.18 4.54 -31.84
CA TYR A 19 -9.25 3.86 -31.10
C TYR A 19 -9.50 4.44 -29.69
N SER A 20 -8.70 5.42 -29.25
CA SER A 20 -8.75 6.01 -27.90
C SER A 20 -10.07 6.73 -27.57
N ARG A 21 -10.76 7.27 -28.59
CA ARG A 21 -12.00 8.05 -28.44
C ARG A 21 -13.22 7.24 -27.97
N VAL A 22 -13.17 5.90 -28.09
CA VAL A 22 -14.29 5.02 -27.72
C VAL A 22 -14.33 4.77 -26.20
N ALA A 23 -13.22 4.93 -25.48
CA ALA A 23 -13.12 4.59 -24.06
C ALA A 23 -13.83 5.57 -23.10
N ASN A 24 -14.10 6.81 -23.51
CA ASN A 24 -14.59 7.85 -22.60
C ASN A 24 -16.08 7.76 -22.22
N LYS A 25 -16.89 6.94 -22.91
CA LYS A 25 -18.35 6.91 -22.69
C LYS A 25 -18.84 5.84 -21.70
N ASP A 26 -18.05 4.79 -21.44
CA ASP A 26 -18.48 3.62 -20.66
C ASP A 26 -17.60 3.34 -19.42
N CYS A 27 -16.78 4.30 -18.98
CA CYS A 27 -16.10 4.18 -17.70
C CYS A 27 -17.13 4.35 -16.57
N HIS A 28 -17.58 3.25 -15.96
CA HIS A 28 -18.22 3.35 -14.65
C HIS A 28 -17.27 4.14 -13.73
N PRO A 29 -17.73 5.19 -13.05
CA PRO A 29 -16.82 6.16 -12.44
C PRO A 29 -15.96 5.57 -11.31
N MET A 30 -16.37 4.48 -10.66
CA MET A 30 -15.65 3.95 -9.50
C MET A 30 -15.87 2.46 -9.32
N CYS A 31 -14.78 1.67 -9.30
CA CYS A 31 -14.83 0.24 -9.05
C CYS A 31 -14.79 -0.10 -7.55
N GLU A 32 -15.19 -1.31 -7.17
CA GLU A 32 -15.21 -1.74 -5.76
C GLU A 32 -13.80 -1.77 -5.15
N GLY A 33 -12.79 -2.17 -5.92
CA GLY A 33 -11.39 -2.13 -5.47
C GLY A 33 -10.95 -0.71 -5.09
N MET A 34 -11.31 0.27 -5.91
CA MET A 34 -11.04 1.68 -5.66
C MET A 34 -11.77 2.19 -4.41
N LYS A 35 -13.05 1.86 -4.24
CA LYS A 35 -13.83 2.21 -3.04
C LYS A 35 -13.18 1.71 -1.76
N LEU A 36 -12.73 0.45 -1.76
CA LEU A 36 -12.07 -0.15 -0.60
C LEU A 36 -10.79 0.60 -0.20
N VAL A 37 -10.01 1.06 -1.18
CA VAL A 37 -8.79 1.84 -0.92
C VAL A 37 -9.14 3.22 -0.39
N LEU A 38 -10.06 3.94 -1.04
CA LEU A 38 -10.49 5.27 -0.60
C LEU A 38 -11.05 5.25 0.82
N ASN A 39 -11.94 4.29 1.11
CA ASN A 39 -12.53 4.10 2.44
C ASN A 39 -11.47 3.75 3.50
N ARG A 40 -10.49 2.89 3.18
CA ARG A 40 -9.38 2.56 4.09
C ARG A 40 -8.62 3.80 4.53
N TYR A 41 -8.44 4.76 3.62
CA TYR A 41 -7.74 6.01 3.88
C TYR A 41 -8.65 7.18 4.23
N ARG A 42 -9.94 6.92 4.48
CA ARG A 42 -10.96 7.89 4.91
C ARG A 42 -11.17 9.04 3.91
N PHE A 43 -11.03 8.75 2.63
CA PHE A 43 -11.43 9.66 1.57
C PHE A 43 -12.92 9.43 1.26
N ASP A 44 -13.73 10.44 1.52
CA ASP A 44 -15.15 10.47 1.10
C ASP A 44 -15.22 11.06 -0.30
N VAL A 45 -15.39 10.19 -1.30
CA VAL A 45 -15.28 10.55 -2.71
C VAL A 45 -16.50 10.01 -3.43
N LYS A 46 -17.26 10.91 -4.04
CA LYS A 46 -18.42 10.53 -4.84
C LYS A 46 -17.98 10.12 -6.26
N PRO A 47 -18.69 9.21 -6.94
CA PRO A 47 -18.31 8.77 -8.27
C PRO A 47 -18.21 9.92 -9.29
N GLU A 48 -18.99 10.98 -9.13
CA GLU A 48 -19.08 12.11 -10.08
C GLU A 48 -17.79 12.92 -10.18
N ILE A 49 -16.95 12.91 -9.14
CA ILE A 49 -15.68 13.64 -9.14
C ILE A 49 -14.49 12.76 -9.54
N ILE A 50 -14.72 11.47 -9.81
CA ILE A 50 -13.64 10.56 -10.19
C ILE A 50 -13.17 10.90 -11.60
N ASN A 51 -11.87 11.18 -11.67
CA ASN A 51 -11.15 11.34 -12.92
C ASN A 51 -9.96 10.39 -12.99
N ARG A 52 -9.31 10.36 -14.15
CA ARG A 52 -8.17 9.48 -14.43
C ARG A 52 -7.03 9.62 -13.42
N SER A 53 -6.67 10.85 -13.04
CA SER A 53 -5.58 11.10 -12.09
C SER A 53 -5.90 10.51 -10.72
N ILE A 54 -7.15 10.60 -10.27
CA ILE A 54 -7.61 9.98 -9.02
C ILE A 54 -7.54 8.44 -9.11
N ILE A 55 -7.94 7.86 -10.25
CA ILE A 55 -7.84 6.42 -10.50
C ILE A 55 -6.38 5.95 -10.41
N GLU A 56 -5.47 6.62 -11.13
CA GLU A 56 -4.04 6.28 -11.17
C GLU A 56 -3.39 6.41 -9.78
N ALA A 57 -3.65 7.51 -9.07
CA ALA A 57 -3.11 7.72 -7.73
C ALA A 57 -3.67 6.70 -6.71
N THR A 58 -4.95 6.34 -6.82
CA THR A 58 -5.56 5.30 -5.98
C THR A 58 -4.96 3.92 -6.27
N GLY A 59 -4.74 3.61 -7.55
CA GLY A 59 -4.03 2.39 -7.97
C GLY A 59 -2.62 2.31 -7.39
N LEU A 60 -1.86 3.41 -7.41
CA LEU A 60 -0.53 3.45 -6.81
C LEU A 60 -0.55 3.19 -5.29
N VAL A 61 -1.55 3.74 -4.58
CA VAL A 61 -1.75 3.46 -3.14
C VAL A 61 -2.05 1.98 -2.92
N TYR A 62 -2.92 1.39 -3.75
CA TYR A 62 -3.25 -0.03 -3.71
C TYR A 62 -2.01 -0.91 -3.90
N GLU A 63 -1.21 -0.65 -4.94
CA GLU A 63 0.01 -1.40 -5.23
C GLU A 63 1.03 -1.31 -4.10
N CYS A 64 1.13 -0.15 -3.44
CA CYS A 64 2.00 -0.01 -2.29
C CYS A 64 1.50 -0.81 -1.08
N ASP A 65 0.19 -0.84 -0.83
CA ASP A 65 -0.41 -1.69 0.22
C ASP A 65 -0.21 -3.17 -0.08
N PHE A 66 -0.39 -3.57 -1.34
CA PHE A 66 -0.17 -4.94 -1.80
C PHE A 66 1.29 -5.36 -1.62
N ASN A 67 2.25 -4.51 -2.00
CA ASN A 67 3.68 -4.80 -1.85
C ASN A 67 4.11 -4.99 -0.38
N VAL A 68 3.41 -4.40 0.58
CA VAL A 68 3.63 -4.66 2.00
C VAL A 68 2.94 -5.96 2.43
N LYS A 69 1.70 -6.18 1.99
CA LYS A 69 0.86 -7.32 2.41
C LYS A 69 1.28 -8.66 1.80
N LYS A 70 1.87 -8.68 0.61
CA LYS A 70 2.34 -9.91 -0.05
C LYS A 70 3.35 -10.69 0.79
N HIS A 71 4.01 -10.01 1.73
CA HIS A 71 5.01 -10.59 2.64
C HIS A 71 4.43 -10.98 4.01
N ALA A 72 3.14 -10.76 4.26
CA ALA A 72 2.54 -10.91 5.59
C ALA A 72 2.64 -12.35 6.12
N GLU A 73 2.30 -13.35 5.30
CA GLU A 73 2.34 -14.76 5.71
C GLU A 73 3.75 -15.20 6.11
N SER A 74 4.76 -14.89 5.28
CA SER A 74 6.15 -15.21 5.55
C SER A 74 6.67 -14.53 6.83
N LEU A 75 6.25 -13.28 7.07
CA LEU A 75 6.64 -12.54 8.27
C LEU A 75 5.93 -13.02 9.53
N HIS A 76 4.66 -13.43 9.43
CA HIS A 76 3.96 -14.06 10.56
C HIS A 76 4.59 -15.40 10.90
N TYR A 77 4.92 -16.21 9.90
CA TYR A 77 5.65 -17.45 10.11
C TYR A 77 6.99 -17.19 10.80
N ALA A 78 7.70 -16.14 10.40
CA ALA A 78 8.91 -15.73 11.10
C ALA A 78 8.60 -15.35 12.56
N GLY A 79 7.58 -14.51 12.79
CA GLY A 79 7.13 -14.14 14.14
C GLY A 79 6.85 -15.34 15.06
N GLU A 80 6.24 -16.41 14.55
CA GLU A 80 5.98 -17.63 15.33
C GLU A 80 7.29 -18.28 15.81
N HIS A 81 8.31 -18.41 14.95
CA HIS A 81 9.62 -18.93 15.38
C HIS A 81 10.29 -18.00 16.40
N LEU A 82 10.10 -16.69 16.28
CA LEU A 82 10.62 -15.73 17.28
C LEU A 82 9.98 -15.99 18.65
N LYS A 83 8.66 -16.19 18.68
CA LYS A 83 7.91 -16.54 19.88
C LYS A 83 8.36 -17.87 20.47
N GLU A 84 8.56 -18.89 19.63
CA GLU A 84 9.05 -20.22 20.06
C GLU A 84 10.46 -20.19 20.66
N ILE A 85 11.39 -19.43 20.06
CA ILE A 85 12.81 -19.44 20.45
C ILE A 85 13.07 -18.51 21.63
N SER A 86 12.41 -17.35 21.66
CA SER A 86 12.76 -16.23 22.55
C SER A 86 11.62 -15.79 23.46
N GLY A 87 10.43 -16.36 23.31
CA GLY A 87 9.25 -15.98 24.10
C GLY A 87 8.74 -14.58 23.82
N ILE A 88 9.21 -13.93 22.74
CA ILE A 88 8.81 -12.57 22.37
C ILE A 88 7.48 -12.65 21.64
N ASP A 89 6.51 -11.90 22.13
CA ASP A 89 5.22 -11.77 21.46
C ASP A 89 5.31 -10.73 20.33
N PHE A 90 4.82 -11.09 19.15
CA PHE A 90 4.90 -10.28 17.94
C PHE A 90 3.52 -9.84 17.43
N GLU A 91 2.43 -10.24 18.09
CA GLU A 91 1.05 -9.96 17.66
C GLU A 91 0.77 -8.45 17.49
N ASP A 92 1.36 -7.61 18.36
CA ASP A 92 1.25 -6.16 18.30
C ASP A 92 2.24 -5.50 17.32
N TRP A 93 3.10 -6.27 16.65
CA TRP A 93 4.11 -5.73 15.77
C TRP A 93 3.54 -5.49 14.37
N ASP A 94 3.88 -4.33 13.80
CA ASP A 94 3.64 -4.15 12.38
C ASP A 94 4.60 -5.03 11.55
N LEU A 95 4.23 -5.32 10.29
CA LEU A 95 5.06 -6.17 9.42
C LEU A 95 6.49 -5.62 9.25
N LEU A 96 6.69 -4.31 9.34
CA LEU A 96 8.01 -3.71 9.17
C LEU A 96 8.89 -3.89 10.41
N LYS A 97 8.30 -3.81 11.61
CA LYS A 97 8.94 -4.14 12.88
C LYS A 97 9.32 -5.61 12.91
N THR A 98 8.42 -6.49 12.46
CA THR A 98 8.68 -7.93 12.30
C THR A 98 9.82 -8.18 11.31
N CYS A 99 9.87 -7.49 10.19
CA CYS A 99 10.96 -7.64 9.24
C CYS A 99 12.31 -7.15 9.81
N ASN A 100 12.31 -6.09 10.62
CA ASN A 100 13.51 -5.55 11.25
C ASN A 100 14.13 -6.44 12.33
N CYS A 101 13.39 -7.38 12.95
CA CYS A 101 13.98 -8.23 13.99
C CYS A 101 15.05 -9.18 13.43
N SER A 102 14.98 -9.45 12.14
CA SER A 102 15.92 -10.29 11.38
C SER A 102 17.13 -9.50 10.87
N HIS A 103 17.15 -8.17 11.04
CA HIS A 103 18.13 -7.28 10.42
C HIS A 103 18.87 -6.41 11.45
N ASP A 104 20.16 -6.19 11.20
CA ASP A 104 21.05 -5.43 12.07
C ASP A 104 21.16 -3.97 11.58
N THR A 105 20.02 -3.27 11.52
CA THR A 105 19.98 -1.84 11.14
C THR A 105 19.83 -0.94 12.35
N GLY A 106 20.61 0.15 12.39
CA GLY A 106 20.78 1.02 13.55
C GLY A 106 19.50 1.47 14.28
N ASN A 107 19.65 1.58 15.61
CA ASN A 107 18.68 1.99 16.63
C ASN A 107 17.50 1.02 16.91
N LEU A 108 17.74 -0.28 16.74
CA LEU A 108 16.84 -1.38 17.12
C LEU A 108 16.32 -1.27 18.57
N LYS A 109 17.12 -0.76 19.52
CA LYS A 109 16.69 -0.57 20.92
C LYS A 109 15.47 0.33 21.05
N LYS A 110 15.35 1.38 20.23
CA LYS A 110 14.17 2.26 20.24
C LYS A 110 12.95 1.59 19.61
N LEU A 111 13.17 0.71 18.64
CA LEU A 111 12.10 0.01 17.91
C LEU A 111 11.52 -1.16 18.72
N PHE A 112 12.37 -1.91 19.42
CA PHE A 112 11.99 -3.12 20.15
C PHE A 112 11.84 -2.93 21.66
N GLY A 113 12.32 -1.82 22.23
CA GLY A 113 12.15 -1.53 23.64
C GLY A 113 12.77 -2.62 24.52
N ASP A 114 11.96 -3.23 25.38
CA ASP A 114 12.40 -4.26 26.33
C ASP A 114 12.79 -5.57 25.64
N ASP A 115 12.19 -5.89 24.49
CA ASP A 115 12.49 -7.10 23.70
C ASP A 115 13.89 -7.06 23.07
N TYR A 116 14.52 -5.87 23.01
CA TYR A 116 15.80 -5.67 22.33
C TYR A 116 16.93 -6.51 22.93
N SER A 117 17.03 -6.58 24.26
CA SER A 117 18.10 -7.34 24.92
C SER A 117 18.02 -8.83 24.57
N THR A 118 16.81 -9.40 24.65
CA THR A 118 16.53 -10.79 24.28
C THR A 118 16.83 -11.05 22.80
N LEU A 119 16.44 -10.15 21.90
CA LEU A 119 16.75 -10.26 20.47
C LEU A 119 18.26 -10.35 20.19
N VAL A 120 19.07 -9.59 20.93
CA VAL A 120 20.54 -9.60 20.80
C VAL A 120 21.14 -10.87 21.37
N GLU A 121 20.70 -11.28 22.56
CA GLU A 121 21.18 -12.50 23.23
C GLU A 121 20.86 -13.75 22.41
N ASP A 122 19.67 -13.80 21.82
CA ASP A 122 19.17 -14.95 21.07
C ASP A 122 19.52 -14.90 19.57
N ALA A 123 20.15 -13.82 19.11
CA ALA A 123 20.57 -13.64 17.72
C ALA A 123 21.26 -14.87 17.08
N PRO A 124 22.17 -15.58 17.79
CA PRO A 124 22.80 -16.79 17.27
C PRO A 124 21.81 -17.95 17.04
N LYS A 125 20.75 -18.07 17.86
CA LYS A 125 19.77 -19.16 17.79
C LYS A 125 18.94 -19.12 16.50
N TYR A 126 18.83 -17.96 15.87
CA TYR A 126 18.07 -17.79 14.62
C TYR A 126 18.84 -18.21 13.36
N LYS A 127 20.17 -18.35 13.42
CA LYS A 127 21.01 -18.65 12.24
C LYS A 127 20.67 -20.01 11.61
N ASP A 128 20.47 -21.02 12.43
CA ASP A 128 20.25 -22.40 11.98
C ASP A 128 18.81 -22.64 11.48
N LYS A 129 17.94 -21.63 11.65
CA LYS A 129 16.50 -21.68 11.30
C LYS A 129 16.16 -20.87 10.03
N GLY A 130 17.16 -20.35 9.30
CA GLY A 130 16.95 -19.62 8.05
C GLY A 130 16.37 -18.21 8.22
N PHE A 131 16.38 -17.67 9.44
CA PHE A 131 15.72 -16.42 9.80
C PHE A 131 16.43 -15.16 9.27
N ARG A 132 17.74 -15.26 9.06
CA ARG A 132 18.66 -14.14 8.82
C ARG A 132 19.13 -14.05 7.36
N ASP A 133 18.37 -14.63 6.44
CA ASP A 133 18.80 -14.76 5.05
C ASP A 133 18.60 -13.46 4.25
N VAL A 134 19.33 -13.32 3.12
CA VAL A 134 19.30 -12.18 2.19
C VAL A 134 17.87 -11.81 1.74
N ALA A 135 16.94 -12.75 1.82
CA ALA A 135 15.52 -12.57 1.56
C ALA A 135 14.86 -11.53 2.49
N CYS A 136 15.13 -11.56 3.81
CA CYS A 136 14.52 -10.62 4.77
C CYS A 136 14.95 -9.17 4.49
N TYR A 137 16.21 -8.94 4.11
CA TYR A 137 16.71 -7.61 3.76
C TYR A 137 16.03 -7.06 2.50
N ARG A 138 15.87 -7.88 1.46
CA ARG A 138 15.18 -7.45 0.24
C ARG A 138 13.71 -7.12 0.51
N VAL A 139 13.04 -7.96 1.30
CA VAL A 139 11.67 -7.73 1.75
C VAL A 139 11.56 -6.41 2.51
N TYR A 140 12.51 -6.13 3.42
CA TYR A 140 12.56 -4.89 4.17
C TYR A 140 12.67 -3.65 3.28
N GLU A 141 13.64 -3.64 2.35
CA GLU A 141 13.85 -2.52 1.42
C GLU A 141 12.62 -2.28 0.53
N GLU A 142 12.01 -3.36 0.01
CA GLU A 142 10.76 -3.27 -0.76
C GLU A 142 9.63 -2.64 0.05
N MET A 143 9.42 -3.09 1.29
CA MET A 143 8.37 -2.57 2.18
C MET A 143 8.61 -1.12 2.58
N LEU A 144 9.86 -0.77 2.89
CA LEU A 144 10.25 0.61 3.19
C LEU A 144 9.98 1.53 2.00
N TRP A 145 10.40 1.10 0.80
CA TRP A 145 10.20 1.85 -0.42
C TRP A 145 8.70 2.01 -0.71
N ALA A 146 7.92 0.94 -0.62
CA ALA A 146 6.47 0.98 -0.78
C ALA A 146 5.80 1.95 0.22
N ARG A 147 6.20 1.94 1.51
CA ARG A 147 5.69 2.90 2.51
C ARG A 147 6.02 4.35 2.14
N LYS A 148 7.25 4.62 1.68
CA LYS A 148 7.68 5.96 1.24
C LYS A 148 6.87 6.43 0.02
N VAL A 149 6.67 5.56 -0.97
CA VAL A 149 5.89 5.87 -2.17
C VAL A 149 4.42 6.09 -1.82
N ARG A 150 3.83 5.19 -1.01
CA ARG A 150 2.44 5.31 -0.53
C ARG A 150 2.17 6.64 0.14
N PHE A 151 3.09 7.10 0.98
CA PHE A 151 2.95 8.39 1.66
C PHE A 151 2.89 9.57 0.68
N LYS A 152 3.73 9.56 -0.36
CA LYS A 152 3.70 10.57 -1.43
C LYS A 152 2.41 10.46 -2.25
N ALA A 153 2.02 9.24 -2.60
CA ALA A 153 0.80 8.96 -3.36
C ALA A 153 -0.46 9.42 -2.62
N LEU A 154 -0.56 9.18 -1.31
CA LEU A 154 -1.68 9.63 -0.48
C LEU A 154 -1.80 11.15 -0.43
N ARG A 155 -0.68 11.87 -0.30
CA ARG A 155 -0.68 13.35 -0.36
C ARG A 155 -1.13 13.85 -1.72
N HIS A 156 -0.65 13.22 -2.79
CA HIS A 156 -1.04 13.58 -4.14
C HIS A 156 -2.52 13.31 -4.39
N LEU A 157 -3.02 12.14 -3.97
CA LEU A 157 -4.42 11.75 -4.05
C LEU A 157 -5.32 12.72 -3.29
N ALA A 158 -4.94 13.13 -2.07
CA ALA A 158 -5.67 14.13 -1.29
C ALA A 158 -5.77 15.47 -2.03
N ALA A 159 -4.68 15.92 -2.66
CA ALA A 159 -4.68 17.16 -3.44
C ALA A 159 -5.59 17.05 -4.68
N LEU A 160 -5.53 15.93 -5.40
CA LEU A 160 -6.38 15.65 -6.57
C LEU A 160 -7.87 15.63 -6.20
N ILE A 161 -8.24 14.95 -5.12
CA ILE A 161 -9.62 14.87 -4.63
C ILE A 161 -10.14 16.27 -4.29
N ARG A 162 -9.35 17.07 -3.56
CA ARG A 162 -9.73 18.45 -3.21
C ARG A 162 -9.99 19.29 -4.47
N THR A 163 -9.07 19.28 -5.43
CA THR A 163 -9.22 20.04 -6.67
C THR A 163 -10.42 19.56 -7.49
N ALA A 164 -10.69 18.25 -7.52
CA ALA A 164 -11.86 17.71 -8.21
C ALA A 164 -13.18 18.14 -7.55
N HIS A 165 -13.24 18.20 -6.22
CA HIS A 165 -14.39 18.76 -5.51
C HIS A 165 -14.61 20.23 -5.85
N GLU A 166 -13.57 21.06 -5.76
CA GLU A 166 -13.66 22.50 -6.07
C GLU A 166 -14.16 22.75 -7.50
N ALA A 167 -13.65 21.98 -8.47
CA ALA A 167 -14.09 22.07 -9.86
C ALA A 167 -15.57 21.66 -10.02
N TYR A 168 -15.97 20.55 -9.41
CA TYR A 168 -17.34 20.04 -9.47
C TYR A 168 -18.35 21.00 -8.83
N ASP A 169 -18.04 21.56 -7.67
CA ASP A 169 -18.90 22.54 -6.99
C ASP A 169 -19.05 23.81 -7.83
N THR A 170 -17.97 24.27 -8.49
CA THR A 170 -17.99 25.43 -9.39
C THR A 170 -18.86 25.16 -10.63
N GLU A 171 -18.75 23.99 -11.24
CA GLU A 171 -19.56 23.58 -12.39
C GLU A 171 -21.05 23.49 -12.02
N GLN A 172 -21.39 22.96 -10.83
CA GLN A 172 -22.77 22.93 -10.36
C GLN A 172 -23.35 24.33 -10.20
N VAL A 173 -22.61 25.26 -9.59
CA VAL A 173 -23.08 26.65 -9.40
C VAL A 173 -23.36 27.32 -10.76
N MET A 174 -22.45 27.19 -11.73
CA MET A 174 -22.65 27.78 -13.08
C MET A 174 -23.77 27.11 -13.88
N SER A 175 -24.11 25.85 -13.59
CA SER A 175 -25.22 25.14 -14.25
C SER A 175 -26.61 25.52 -13.74
N HIS A 176 -26.67 26.22 -12.61
CA HIS A 176 -27.90 26.66 -11.94
C HIS A 176 -28.16 28.17 -12.06
N GLU A 177 -27.32 28.91 -12.79
CA GLU A 177 -27.49 30.31 -13.21
C GLU A 177 -28.01 30.40 -14.65
#